data_AF-A0AAU3ECE4-F1
#
_entry.id   AF-A0AAU3ECE4-F1
#
_cell.length_a   1.000
_cell.length_b   1.000
_cell.length_c   1.000
_cell.angle_alpha   90.00
_cell.angle_beta   90.00
_cell.angle_gamma   90.00
#
_symmetry.space_group_name_H-M   'P 1'
#
loop_
_entity.id
_entity.type
_entity.pdbx_description
1 polymer ?
#
loop_
_entity_poly.entity_id
_entity_poly.type
_entity_poly.pdbx_seq_one_letter_code
_entity_poly.pdbx_strand_id
1 'polypeptide(L)'
;MADTDIPSTGAPRPGGPEHFDFDSVHTGLLDCVQVNLAVLADHHHGAGTHLRAGAALDFRTWKRPDGLPTVEPPPDEQLSTLPGLLGLRAERRERLSGSELPAAVARRGSTHYVIADSFRLPWLPYHGHAHMEHSFLLTAGPDGWHITDAYRSETTWGPAVPGRWVLSDADLAGIGPADAVGIGPGDLPPLTALPPVLTADDDAVREYLGAYETWPDRARAVEQLTVETWLLARSRRLHAKYRELYSGRSSTSEAEEAQLRAWDKVVEQTYLAHRRVSRGRAEPPQLVERLREVLAADLEIHLEPSASPAPPDEALRLRVAAVAGAVLGVSEAELLAGAAFDSFASFGSFRLIEIIERLEDDLGTEFAAADLVPENLRRVDDLCRIAH
;
A
#
# COMPACT_ATOMS: atom_id res chain seq x y z
N MET A 1 -11.11 4.71 72.55
CA MET A 1 -9.99 3.79 72.20
C MET A 1 -9.96 3.71 70.70
N ALA A 2 -8.79 3.97 70.15
CA ALA A 2 -8.57 4.41 68.78
C ALA A 2 -8.92 3.34 67.72
N ASP A 3 -9.68 3.77 66.71
CA ASP A 3 -9.73 3.16 65.39
C ASP A 3 -8.34 3.26 64.76
N THR A 4 -7.80 2.12 64.34
CA THR A 4 -6.51 2.06 63.66
C THR A 4 -6.78 2.07 62.17
N ASP A 5 -6.77 3.27 61.59
CA ASP A 5 -6.67 3.46 60.14
C ASP A 5 -5.37 2.78 59.65
N ILE A 6 -5.53 1.73 58.85
CA ILE A 6 -4.44 1.19 58.05
C ILE A 6 -4.35 2.07 56.81
N PRO A 7 -3.27 2.84 56.60
CA PRO A 7 -3.13 3.61 55.37
C PRO A 7 -2.93 2.63 54.23
N SER A 8 -3.91 2.58 53.34
CA SER A 8 -3.81 1.98 52.02
C SER A 8 -2.65 2.65 51.28
N THR A 9 -1.49 2.00 51.30
CA THR A 9 -0.35 2.33 50.45
C THR A 9 -0.76 2.08 49.00
N GLY A 10 -1.35 3.12 48.38
CA GLY A 10 -1.55 3.17 46.94
C GLY A 10 -0.20 3.03 46.27
N ALA A 11 0.04 1.88 45.65
CA ALA A 11 1.13 1.75 44.70
C ALA A 11 0.98 2.85 43.64
N PRO A 12 2.05 3.53 43.24
CA PRO A 12 2.00 4.53 42.18
C PRO A 12 1.50 3.85 40.90
N ARG A 13 0.35 4.32 40.38
CA ARG A 13 -0.14 3.92 39.05
C ARG A 13 0.91 4.36 38.02
N PRO A 14 1.52 3.45 37.23
CA PRO A 14 2.51 3.83 36.24
C PRO A 14 1.82 4.47 35.03
N GLY A 15 2.34 5.63 34.60
CA GLY A 15 2.08 6.26 33.30
C GLY A 15 0.71 6.92 33.14
N GLY A 16 0.66 8.15 32.63
CA GLY A 16 -0.55 8.67 32.01
C GLY A 16 -0.96 7.81 30.80
N PRO A 17 -2.16 7.99 30.23
CA PRO A 17 -2.56 7.26 29.03
C PRO A 17 -1.51 7.46 27.93
N GLU A 18 -1.12 6.39 27.25
CA GLU A 18 -0.20 6.47 26.12
C GLU A 18 -0.77 7.42 25.07
N HIS A 19 0.04 8.41 24.67
CA HIS A 19 -0.33 9.38 23.66
C HIS A 19 0.29 8.99 22.32
N PHE A 20 -0.57 8.60 21.39
CA PHE A 20 -0.15 8.25 20.04
C PHE A 20 -0.24 9.45 19.10
N ASP A 21 0.89 9.89 18.57
CA ASP A 21 0.93 10.83 17.47
C ASP A 21 0.58 10.12 16.16
N PHE A 22 -0.29 10.73 15.35
CA PHE A 22 -0.67 10.24 14.03
C PHE A 22 -0.36 11.24 12.91
N ASP A 23 0.29 12.37 13.24
CA ASP A 23 0.70 13.37 12.24
C ASP A 23 1.79 12.84 11.29
N SER A 24 2.59 11.88 11.76
CA SER A 24 3.60 11.20 10.92
C SER A 24 3.00 10.14 9.98
N VAL A 25 1.77 9.70 10.23
CA VAL A 25 1.15 8.59 9.50
C VAL A 25 0.51 9.12 8.23
N HIS A 26 0.80 8.48 7.09
CA HIS A 26 0.15 8.75 5.82
C HIS A 26 -1.27 8.16 5.80
N THR A 27 -2.15 8.71 6.63
CA THR A 27 -3.53 8.23 6.87
C THR A 27 -4.40 8.14 5.61
N GLY A 28 -4.04 8.85 4.54
CA GLY A 28 -4.69 8.78 3.22
C GLY A 28 -4.30 7.57 2.36
N LEU A 29 -3.31 6.77 2.78
CA LEU A 29 -2.81 5.61 2.04
C LEU A 29 -3.31 4.26 2.58
N LEU A 30 -3.84 4.24 3.81
CA LEU A 30 -4.07 3.02 4.58
C LEU A 30 -5.57 2.74 4.77
N ASP A 31 -6.01 1.49 4.72
CA ASP A 31 -7.41 1.17 5.04
C ASP A 31 -7.73 1.29 6.55
N CYS A 32 -8.98 1.00 6.92
CA CYS A 32 -9.47 1.12 8.29
C CYS A 32 -8.81 0.16 9.28
N VAL A 33 -8.22 -0.95 8.82
CA VAL A 33 -7.51 -1.94 9.65
C VAL A 33 -6.04 -1.57 9.73
N GLN A 34 -5.42 -1.21 8.61
CA GLN A 34 -4.01 -0.85 8.51
C GLN A 34 -3.64 0.41 9.31
N VAL A 35 -4.50 1.43 9.30
CA VAL A 35 -4.13 2.78 9.76
C VAL A 35 -3.78 2.85 11.25
N ASN A 36 -4.44 2.06 12.10
CA ASN A 36 -4.15 2.08 13.54
C ASN A 36 -2.97 1.16 13.91
N LEU A 37 -2.65 0.15 13.10
CA LEU A 37 -1.36 -0.56 13.19
C LEU A 37 -0.21 0.36 12.78
N ALA A 38 -0.40 1.19 11.76
CA ALA A 38 0.57 2.17 11.32
C ALA A 38 0.95 3.17 12.42
N VAL A 39 -0.03 3.64 13.21
CA VAL A 39 0.20 4.49 14.38
C VAL A 39 1.10 3.81 15.40
N LEU A 40 0.84 2.54 15.72
CA LEU A 40 1.67 1.78 16.66
C LEU A 40 3.08 1.54 16.11
N ALA A 41 3.19 1.25 14.81
CA ALA A 41 4.47 1.03 14.15
C ALA A 41 5.35 2.28 14.20
N ASP A 42 4.79 3.45 13.84
CA ASP A 42 5.50 4.72 13.88
C ASP A 42 5.86 5.14 15.30
N HIS A 43 4.98 4.87 16.27
CA HIS A 43 5.25 5.13 17.68
C HIS A 43 6.44 4.33 18.21
N HIS A 44 6.56 3.04 17.86
CA HIS A 44 7.60 2.17 18.39
C HIS A 44 8.92 2.24 17.61
N HIS A 45 8.87 2.43 16.29
CA HIS A 45 10.04 2.30 15.40
C HIS A 45 10.40 3.58 14.67
N GLY A 46 9.64 4.66 14.89
CA GLY A 46 9.86 5.97 14.30
C GLY A 46 9.01 6.23 13.05
N ALA A 47 8.88 7.51 12.73
CA ALA A 47 8.05 8.02 11.63
C ALA A 47 8.36 7.33 10.29
N GLY A 48 7.31 6.96 9.55
CA GLY A 48 7.42 6.33 8.23
C GLY A 48 7.58 4.82 8.26
N THR A 49 7.68 4.18 9.43
CA THR A 49 7.71 2.72 9.55
C THR A 49 6.48 2.08 8.91
N HIS A 50 5.31 2.71 9.05
CA HIS A 50 4.07 2.25 8.44
C HIS A 50 4.11 2.06 6.92
N LEU A 51 5.00 2.75 6.20
CA LEU A 51 5.13 2.60 4.75
C LEU A 51 5.53 1.17 4.35
N ARG A 52 6.12 0.39 5.27
CA ARG A 52 6.44 -1.04 5.09
C ARG A 52 5.22 -1.91 4.82
N ALA A 53 4.01 -1.47 5.18
CA ALA A 53 2.77 -2.13 4.78
C ALA A 53 2.58 -2.15 3.25
N GLY A 54 3.27 -1.26 2.51
CA GLY A 54 3.30 -1.25 1.05
C GLY A 54 4.32 -2.19 0.41
N ALA A 55 4.99 -3.05 1.17
CA ALA A 55 6.03 -3.93 0.61
C ALA A 55 5.52 -4.86 -0.50
N ALA A 56 4.34 -5.43 -0.31
CA ALA A 56 3.68 -6.24 -1.32
C ALA A 56 2.52 -5.46 -1.95
N LEU A 57 2.47 -5.47 -3.28
CA LEU A 57 1.30 -5.10 -4.06
C LEU A 57 0.67 -6.40 -4.58
N ASP A 58 -0.11 -7.06 -3.74
CA ASP A 58 -0.75 -8.32 -4.09
C ASP A 58 -2.17 -8.09 -4.66
N PHE A 59 -2.48 -8.74 -5.78
CA PHE A 59 -3.83 -8.88 -6.31
C PHE A 59 -4.40 -10.21 -5.87
N ARG A 60 -4.91 -10.24 -4.64
CA ARG A 60 -5.67 -11.37 -4.10
C ARG A 60 -7.11 -10.95 -3.88
N THR A 61 -8.02 -11.89 -4.06
CA THR A 61 -9.45 -11.65 -3.85
C THR A 61 -10.01 -12.56 -2.75
N TRP A 62 -11.01 -12.04 -2.06
CA TRP A 62 -11.79 -12.71 -1.04
C TRP A 62 -13.27 -12.66 -1.42
N LYS A 63 -14.03 -13.60 -0.89
CA LYS A 63 -15.46 -13.69 -1.18
C LYS A 63 -16.27 -12.93 -0.13
N ARG A 64 -17.07 -11.98 -0.57
CA ARG A 64 -18.01 -11.27 0.31
C ARG A 64 -19.24 -12.13 0.64
N PRO A 65 -20.00 -11.81 1.69
CA PRO A 65 -21.24 -12.51 2.02
C PRO A 65 -22.29 -12.51 0.89
N ASP A 66 -22.32 -11.45 0.09
CA ASP A 66 -23.21 -11.34 -1.08
C ASP A 66 -22.70 -12.08 -2.32
N GLY A 67 -21.46 -12.57 -2.28
CA GLY A 67 -20.83 -13.35 -3.35
C GLY A 67 -19.95 -12.56 -4.30
N LEU A 68 -19.97 -11.22 -4.28
CA LEU A 68 -19.02 -10.40 -5.06
C LEU A 68 -17.60 -10.59 -4.53
N PRO A 69 -16.57 -10.64 -5.40
CA PRO A 69 -15.19 -10.67 -4.94
C PRO A 69 -14.77 -9.30 -4.43
N THR A 70 -13.88 -9.28 -3.45
CA THR A 70 -13.27 -8.06 -2.89
C THR A 70 -11.76 -8.21 -2.79
N VAL A 71 -11.02 -7.12 -2.91
CA VAL A 71 -9.59 -7.03 -2.64
C VAL A 71 -9.29 -6.57 -1.22
N GLU A 72 -10.33 -6.41 -0.39
CA GLU A 72 -10.19 -6.16 1.05
C GLU A 72 -9.89 -7.48 1.77
N PRO A 73 -8.70 -7.66 2.37
CA PRO A 73 -8.43 -8.85 3.16
C PRO A 73 -9.25 -8.83 4.44
N PRO A 74 -9.80 -9.98 4.88
CA PRO A 74 -10.48 -10.05 6.17
C PRO A 74 -9.50 -9.71 7.30
N PRO A 75 -9.96 -9.18 8.44
CA PRO A 75 -9.04 -8.71 9.48
C PRO A 75 -8.11 -9.79 10.05
N ASP A 76 -8.53 -11.06 10.07
CA ASP A 76 -7.65 -12.17 10.46
C ASP A 76 -6.43 -12.30 9.53
N GLU A 77 -6.62 -12.13 8.22
CA GLU A 77 -5.54 -12.16 7.25
C GLU A 77 -4.58 -10.99 7.49
N GLN A 78 -5.12 -9.78 7.67
CA GLN A 78 -4.34 -8.58 7.93
C GLN A 78 -3.55 -8.66 9.24
N LEU A 79 -4.19 -9.12 10.32
CA LEU A 79 -3.55 -9.26 11.64
C LEU A 79 -2.53 -10.41 11.70
N SER A 80 -2.60 -11.37 10.79
CA SER A 80 -1.59 -12.44 10.70
C SER A 80 -0.33 -12.01 9.94
N THR A 81 -0.41 -10.98 9.10
CA THR A 81 0.65 -10.58 8.15
C THR A 81 1.27 -9.23 8.48
N LEU A 82 0.44 -8.19 8.63
CA LEU A 82 0.90 -6.80 8.78
C LEU A 82 1.78 -6.56 10.02
N PRO A 83 1.49 -7.14 11.21
CA PRO A 83 2.32 -6.89 12.38
C PRO A 83 3.80 -7.22 12.13
N GLY A 84 4.09 -8.36 11.49
CA GLY A 84 5.46 -8.76 11.20
C GLY A 84 6.21 -7.79 10.28
N LEU A 85 5.54 -7.24 9.27
CA LEU A 85 6.11 -6.24 8.35
C LEU A 85 6.42 -4.92 9.07
N LEU A 86 5.59 -4.58 10.06
CA LEU A 86 5.62 -3.32 10.80
C LEU A 86 6.49 -3.37 12.07
N GLY A 87 7.16 -4.50 12.34
CA GLY A 87 7.91 -4.70 13.58
C GLY A 87 7.00 -4.74 14.81
N LEU A 88 5.76 -5.18 14.65
CA LEU A 88 4.79 -5.33 15.73
C LEU A 88 4.58 -6.81 16.03
N ARG A 89 4.25 -7.10 17.29
CA ARG A 89 3.85 -8.42 17.74
C ARG A 89 2.39 -8.39 18.14
N ALA A 90 1.58 -9.15 17.41
CA ALA A 90 0.19 -9.38 17.77
C ALA A 90 0.08 -10.54 18.77
N GLU A 91 -0.62 -10.31 19.86
CA GLU A 91 -1.05 -11.35 20.78
C GLU A 91 -2.31 -12.04 20.27
N ARG A 92 -2.82 -13.00 21.04
CA ARG A 92 -4.05 -13.70 20.71
C ARG A 92 -5.24 -12.73 20.65
N ARG A 93 -5.98 -12.79 19.54
CA ARG A 93 -7.29 -12.13 19.36
C ARG A 93 -8.33 -12.73 20.31
N GLU A 94 -9.00 -11.86 21.05
CA GLU A 94 -10.10 -12.23 21.95
C GLU A 94 -11.38 -11.52 21.48
N ARG A 95 -12.44 -12.30 21.21
CA ARG A 95 -13.78 -11.77 20.93
C ARG A 95 -14.46 -11.48 22.27
N LEU A 96 -14.79 -10.23 22.51
CA LEU A 96 -15.34 -9.72 23.76
C LEU A 96 -16.73 -9.12 23.53
N SER A 97 -17.64 -9.37 24.47
CA SER A 97 -18.87 -8.57 24.56
C SER A 97 -18.55 -7.15 25.04
N GLY A 98 -19.49 -6.22 24.84
CA GLY A 98 -19.28 -4.82 25.24
C GLY A 98 -18.99 -4.65 26.73
N SER A 99 -19.64 -5.45 27.59
CA SER A 99 -19.41 -5.41 29.03
C SER A 99 -18.08 -6.07 29.46
N GLU A 100 -17.49 -6.92 28.64
CA GLU A 100 -16.21 -7.60 28.94
C GLU A 100 -14.99 -6.78 28.52
N LEU A 101 -15.15 -5.93 27.50
CA LEU A 101 -14.07 -5.10 26.95
C LEU A 101 -13.37 -4.20 28.00
N PRO A 102 -14.09 -3.45 28.86
CA PRO A 102 -13.46 -2.67 29.94
C PRO A 102 -12.54 -3.50 30.83
N ALA A 103 -13.03 -4.64 31.30
CA ALA A 103 -12.28 -5.51 32.21
C ALA A 103 -11.07 -6.18 31.53
N ALA A 104 -11.18 -6.50 30.24
CA ALA A 104 -10.06 -7.03 29.46
C ALA A 104 -8.93 -5.99 29.32
N VAL A 105 -9.28 -4.77 28.91
CA VAL A 105 -8.30 -3.71 28.69
C VAL A 105 -7.62 -3.28 29.99
N ALA A 106 -8.39 -3.09 31.07
CA ALA A 106 -7.86 -2.70 32.37
C ALA A 106 -6.86 -3.73 32.95
N ARG A 107 -7.08 -5.03 32.73
CA ARG A 107 -6.21 -6.08 33.28
C ARG A 107 -4.81 -6.09 32.68
N ARG A 108 -4.68 -5.73 31.40
CA ARG A 108 -3.38 -5.74 30.71
C ARG A 108 -2.62 -4.43 30.88
N GLY A 109 -3.32 -3.33 31.17
CA GLY A 109 -2.69 -2.03 31.45
C GLY A 109 -1.92 -1.43 30.27
N SER A 110 -2.20 -1.89 29.05
CA SER A 110 -1.56 -1.46 27.81
C SER A 110 -2.60 -1.07 26.76
N THR A 111 -2.15 -0.41 25.70
CA THR A 111 -2.97 -0.11 24.53
C THR A 111 -3.44 -1.41 23.85
N HIS A 112 -4.70 -1.44 23.43
CA HIS A 112 -5.29 -2.53 22.66
C HIS A 112 -5.64 -2.03 21.27
N TYR A 113 -5.39 -2.88 20.28
CA TYR A 113 -5.96 -2.73 18.95
C TYR A 113 -7.32 -3.42 18.96
N VAL A 114 -8.38 -2.68 18.66
CA VAL A 114 -9.76 -3.17 18.72
C VAL A 114 -10.39 -3.10 17.35
N ILE A 115 -11.09 -4.16 16.95
CA ILE A 115 -11.96 -4.20 15.76
C ILE A 115 -13.40 -4.32 16.21
N ALA A 116 -14.26 -3.41 15.78
CA ALA A 116 -15.69 -3.43 16.07
C ALA A 116 -16.51 -3.07 14.84
N ASP A 117 -17.83 -3.19 14.96
CA ASP A 117 -18.76 -2.77 13.93
C ASP A 117 -18.90 -1.24 13.91
N SER A 118 -18.49 -0.59 12.82
CA SER A 118 -18.52 0.86 12.65
C SER A 118 -19.92 1.47 12.84
N PHE A 119 -20.98 0.68 12.65
CA PHE A 119 -22.36 1.09 12.93
C PHE A 119 -22.54 1.54 14.39
N ARG A 120 -21.72 1.02 15.32
CA ARG A 120 -21.78 1.29 16.77
C ARG A 120 -20.72 2.28 17.26
N LEU A 121 -19.93 2.88 16.38
CA LEU A 121 -18.81 3.75 16.75
C LEU A 121 -19.18 5.22 16.61
N PRO A 122 -19.57 5.93 17.69
CA PRO A 122 -20.23 7.24 17.62
C PRO A 122 -19.35 8.38 17.07
N TRP A 123 -18.05 8.17 16.94
CA TRP A 123 -17.13 9.14 16.35
C TRP A 123 -16.97 9.00 14.82
N LEU A 124 -17.51 7.94 14.22
CA LEU A 124 -17.44 7.69 12.78
C LEU A 124 -18.72 8.12 12.07
N PRO A 125 -18.62 8.55 10.80
CA PRO A 125 -19.79 8.89 9.99
C PRO A 125 -20.66 7.66 9.65
N TYR A 126 -20.16 6.45 9.87
CA TYR A 126 -20.91 5.20 9.67
C TYR A 126 -21.90 4.89 10.79
N HIS A 127 -21.78 5.58 11.93
CA HIS A 127 -22.61 5.33 13.11
C HIS A 127 -24.11 5.42 12.78
N GLY A 128 -24.84 4.34 13.04
CA GLY A 128 -26.27 4.24 12.72
C GLY A 128 -26.61 4.15 11.23
N HIS A 129 -25.62 4.06 10.35
CA HIS A 129 -25.80 4.11 8.89
C HIS A 129 -25.31 2.88 8.14
N ALA A 130 -24.13 2.35 8.44
CA ALA A 130 -23.56 1.22 7.72
C ALA A 130 -22.75 0.31 8.63
N HIS A 131 -22.81 -0.99 8.35
CA HIS A 131 -22.03 -2.02 9.02
C HIS A 131 -20.74 -2.29 8.25
N MET A 132 -19.60 -2.18 8.92
CA MET A 132 -18.30 -2.66 8.45
C MET A 132 -17.39 -2.89 9.66
N GLU A 133 -16.44 -3.79 9.52
CA GLU A 133 -15.37 -3.92 10.51
C GLU A 133 -14.49 -2.67 10.47
N HIS A 134 -14.15 -2.13 11.63
CA HIS A 134 -13.35 -0.92 11.75
C HIS A 134 -12.43 -1.01 12.95
N SER A 135 -11.17 -0.61 12.77
CA SER A 135 -10.19 -0.66 13.84
C SER A 135 -10.01 0.67 14.57
N PHE A 136 -9.58 0.61 15.83
CA PHE A 136 -9.13 1.77 16.60
C PHE A 136 -8.21 1.31 17.74
N LEU A 137 -7.48 2.24 18.36
CA LEU A 137 -6.69 1.99 19.55
C LEU A 137 -7.48 2.37 20.80
N LEU A 138 -7.43 1.51 21.81
CA LEU A 138 -8.15 1.67 23.08
C LEU A 138 -7.18 1.55 24.27
N THR A 139 -7.18 2.57 25.12
CA THR A 139 -6.34 2.63 26.32
C THR A 139 -7.16 3.09 27.52
N ALA A 140 -6.94 2.48 28.68
CA ALA A 140 -7.54 2.95 29.94
C ALA A 140 -6.83 4.22 30.43
N GLY A 141 -7.57 5.20 30.92
CA GLY A 141 -7.02 6.41 31.53
C GLY A 141 -7.81 6.88 32.74
N PRO A 142 -7.31 7.91 33.45
CA PRO A 142 -7.98 8.43 34.65
C PRO A 142 -9.35 9.04 34.36
N ASP A 143 -9.56 9.57 33.15
CA ASP A 143 -10.76 10.29 32.74
C ASP A 143 -11.77 9.40 31.98
N GLY A 144 -11.43 8.13 31.75
CA GLY A 144 -12.26 7.16 31.04
C GLY A 144 -11.48 6.31 30.04
N TRP A 145 -12.15 5.91 28.97
CA TRP A 145 -11.59 5.07 27.91
C TRP A 145 -11.14 5.91 26.75
N HIS A 146 -9.83 5.96 26.52
CA HIS A 146 -9.24 6.77 25.47
C HIS A 146 -9.22 6.00 24.16
N ILE A 147 -9.87 6.58 23.15
CA ILE A 147 -9.89 6.10 21.77
C ILE A 147 -8.90 6.92 20.98
N THR A 148 -8.03 6.27 20.21
CA THR A 148 -7.30 6.91 19.11
C THR A 148 -7.67 6.21 17.82
N ASP A 149 -8.08 6.99 16.82
CA ASP A 149 -8.41 6.48 15.50
C ASP A 149 -7.80 7.40 14.45
N ALA A 150 -6.89 6.86 13.65
CA ALA A 150 -6.21 7.59 12.59
C ALA A 150 -6.90 7.44 11.22
N TYR A 151 -8.08 6.82 11.17
CA TYR A 151 -8.79 6.64 9.91
C TYR A 151 -9.22 7.95 9.26
N ARG A 152 -8.99 8.04 7.95
CA ARG A 152 -9.39 9.16 7.10
C ARG A 152 -10.11 8.66 5.86
N SER A 153 -11.36 9.12 5.69
CA SER A 153 -12.17 8.80 4.52
C SER A 153 -13.26 9.85 4.30
N GLU A 154 -13.59 10.11 3.04
CA GLU A 154 -14.74 10.92 2.66
C GLU A 154 -15.91 9.99 2.36
N THR A 155 -17.01 10.13 3.11
CA THR A 155 -18.18 9.26 2.97
C THR A 155 -19.42 10.07 2.61
N THR A 156 -20.50 9.38 2.22
CA THR A 156 -21.78 10.04 1.97
C THR A 156 -22.44 10.62 3.21
N TRP A 157 -22.00 10.22 4.41
CA TRP A 157 -22.54 10.67 5.71
C TRP A 157 -21.66 11.73 6.39
N GLY A 158 -20.55 12.12 5.74
CA GLY A 158 -19.58 13.06 6.27
C GLY A 158 -18.16 12.47 6.31
N PRO A 159 -17.16 13.30 6.65
CA PRO A 159 -15.78 12.85 6.72
C PRO A 159 -15.53 12.02 7.98
N ALA A 160 -14.79 10.92 7.84
CA ALA A 160 -14.06 10.31 8.94
C ALA A 160 -12.72 11.04 9.06
N VAL A 161 -12.44 11.61 10.24
CA VAL A 161 -11.26 12.44 10.50
C VAL A 161 -10.45 11.81 11.63
N PRO A 162 -9.11 11.71 11.48
CA PRO A 162 -8.24 11.26 12.55
C PRO A 162 -8.47 12.05 13.84
N GLY A 163 -8.52 11.36 14.98
CA GLY A 163 -8.86 12.02 16.23
C GLY A 163 -8.63 11.17 17.48
N ARG A 164 -8.98 11.78 18.61
CA ARG A 164 -8.96 11.16 19.92
C ARG A 164 -10.26 11.47 20.66
N TRP A 165 -10.79 10.48 21.36
CA TRP A 165 -12.03 10.59 22.12
C TRP A 165 -11.87 9.95 23.49
N VAL A 166 -12.70 10.37 24.43
CA VAL A 166 -12.79 9.75 25.76
C VAL A 166 -14.22 9.28 25.94
N LEU A 167 -14.39 7.99 26.18
CA LEU A 167 -15.70 7.36 26.39
C LEU A 167 -15.91 7.04 27.87
N SER A 168 -17.16 7.11 28.30
CA SER A 168 -17.59 6.55 29.58
C SER A 168 -17.65 5.01 29.52
N ASP A 169 -17.76 4.35 30.68
CA ASP A 169 -18.00 2.90 30.73
C ASP A 169 -19.27 2.49 29.96
N ALA A 170 -20.31 3.31 30.02
CA ALA A 170 -21.58 3.05 29.35
C ALA A 170 -21.44 3.16 27.82
N ASP A 171 -20.74 4.18 27.34
CA ASP A 171 -20.50 4.36 25.91
C ASP A 171 -19.59 3.26 25.35
N LEU A 172 -18.53 2.87 26.10
CA LEU A 172 -17.67 1.76 25.71
C LEU A 172 -18.44 0.43 25.69
N ALA A 173 -19.33 0.18 26.66
CA ALA A 173 -20.16 -1.02 26.64
C ALA A 173 -21.10 -1.08 25.41
N GLY A 174 -21.47 0.08 24.86
CA GLY A 174 -22.32 0.20 23.67
C GLY A 174 -21.69 -0.27 22.36
N ILE A 175 -20.35 -0.35 22.27
CA ILE A 175 -19.67 -0.67 21.00
C ILE A 175 -19.63 -2.17 20.70
N GLY A 176 -19.77 -3.02 21.73
CA GLY A 176 -19.57 -4.47 21.58
C GLY A 176 -20.71 -5.16 20.80
N PRO A 177 -20.48 -6.36 20.24
CA PRO A 177 -19.26 -7.17 20.38
C PRO A 177 -18.08 -6.64 19.57
N ALA A 178 -16.87 -6.81 20.10
CA ALA A 178 -15.63 -6.35 19.50
C ALA A 178 -14.52 -7.41 19.65
N ASP A 179 -13.53 -7.36 18.77
CA ASP A 179 -12.31 -8.14 18.90
C ASP A 179 -11.20 -7.26 19.44
N ALA A 180 -10.58 -7.70 20.53
CA ALA A 180 -9.44 -7.02 21.13
C ALA A 180 -8.17 -7.83 20.91
N VAL A 181 -7.10 -7.13 20.53
CA VAL A 181 -5.78 -7.69 20.30
C VAL A 181 -4.76 -6.85 21.06
N GLY A 182 -3.96 -7.50 21.91
CA GLY A 182 -2.76 -6.86 22.45
C GLY A 182 -1.74 -6.72 21.32
N ILE A 183 -1.32 -5.49 21.02
CA ILE A 183 -0.25 -5.23 20.05
C ILE A 183 0.87 -4.53 20.80
N GLY A 184 2.08 -5.07 20.69
CA GLY A 184 3.28 -4.44 21.25
C GLY A 184 4.42 -4.43 20.25
N PRO A 185 5.58 -3.84 20.62
CA PRO A 185 6.75 -3.86 19.77
C PRO A 185 7.24 -5.30 19.57
N GLY A 186 7.68 -5.59 18.35
CA GLY A 186 8.37 -6.80 17.94
C GLY A 186 9.66 -6.45 17.18
N ASP A 187 10.28 -7.46 16.56
CA ASP A 187 11.49 -7.26 15.76
C ASP A 187 11.12 -6.62 14.43
N LEU A 188 11.74 -5.48 14.11
CA LEU A 188 11.57 -4.81 12.82
C LEU A 188 12.52 -5.44 11.79
N PRO A 189 12.02 -6.09 10.72
CA PRO A 189 12.88 -6.67 9.70
C PRO A 189 13.76 -5.59 9.04
N PRO A 190 15.01 -5.90 8.65
CA PRO A 190 15.79 -4.98 7.83
C PRO A 190 15.06 -4.74 6.50
N LEU A 191 15.14 -3.52 5.97
CA LEU A 191 14.41 -3.13 4.75
C LEU A 191 14.78 -4.03 3.56
N THR A 192 16.06 -4.44 3.47
CA THR A 192 16.58 -5.37 2.45
C THR A 192 15.95 -6.76 2.47
N ALA A 193 15.32 -7.17 3.58
CA ALA A 193 14.60 -8.44 3.67
C ALA A 193 13.14 -8.34 3.15
N LEU A 194 12.71 -7.14 2.76
CA LEU A 194 11.37 -6.86 2.26
C LEU A 194 11.46 -6.21 0.87
N PRO A 195 11.99 -6.87 -0.17
CA PRO A 195 11.96 -6.29 -1.51
C PRO A 195 10.52 -5.93 -1.91
N PRO A 196 10.30 -4.84 -2.66
CA PRO A 196 8.98 -4.56 -3.21
C PRO A 196 8.59 -5.70 -4.15
N VAL A 197 7.42 -6.30 -3.92
CA VAL A 197 6.90 -7.40 -4.75
C VAL A 197 5.55 -7.00 -5.32
N LEU A 198 5.33 -7.29 -6.61
CA LEU A 198 4.00 -7.35 -7.20
C LEU A 198 3.64 -8.82 -7.42
N THR A 199 2.51 -9.25 -6.86
CA THR A 199 1.95 -10.56 -7.15
C THR A 199 0.59 -10.38 -7.76
N ALA A 200 0.43 -10.69 -9.04
CA ALA A 200 -0.86 -10.67 -9.70
C ALA A 200 -0.93 -11.80 -10.73
N ASP A 201 -2.04 -12.53 -10.69
CA ASP A 201 -2.35 -13.61 -11.62
C ASP A 201 -3.39 -13.09 -12.62
N ASP A 202 -3.05 -13.13 -13.91
CA ASP A 202 -3.91 -12.68 -15.01
C ASP A 202 -5.26 -13.38 -15.01
N ASP A 203 -5.30 -14.66 -14.63
CA ASP A 203 -6.54 -15.43 -14.57
C ASP A 203 -7.41 -14.95 -13.39
N ALA A 204 -6.80 -14.68 -12.24
CA ALA A 204 -7.49 -14.13 -11.07
C ALA A 204 -8.03 -12.71 -11.33
N VAL A 205 -7.25 -11.87 -12.03
CA VAL A 205 -7.71 -10.52 -12.44
C VAL A 205 -8.89 -10.64 -13.40
N ARG A 206 -8.83 -11.55 -14.38
CA ARG A 206 -9.91 -11.76 -15.35
C ARG A 206 -11.18 -12.28 -14.68
N GLU A 207 -11.07 -13.22 -13.75
CA GLU A 207 -12.21 -13.73 -12.97
C GLU A 207 -12.85 -12.61 -12.13
N TYR A 208 -12.02 -11.83 -11.43
CA TYR A 208 -12.48 -10.68 -10.65
C TYR A 208 -13.28 -9.69 -11.50
N LEU A 209 -12.73 -9.28 -12.65
CA LEU A 209 -13.41 -8.33 -13.55
C LEU A 209 -14.69 -8.93 -14.13
N GLY A 210 -14.66 -10.22 -14.52
CA GLY A 210 -15.83 -10.93 -15.05
C GLY A 210 -16.97 -11.03 -14.04
N ALA A 211 -16.67 -11.18 -12.75
CA ALA A 211 -17.67 -11.17 -11.70
C ALA A 211 -18.40 -9.81 -11.60
N TYR A 212 -17.65 -8.70 -11.69
CA TYR A 212 -18.24 -7.36 -11.69
C TYR A 212 -18.99 -7.02 -12.98
N GLU A 213 -18.57 -7.54 -14.12
CA GLU A 213 -19.23 -7.30 -15.41
C GLU A 213 -20.58 -8.03 -15.52
N THR A 214 -20.63 -9.28 -15.04
CA THR A 214 -21.78 -10.16 -15.21
C THR A 214 -22.77 -10.13 -14.04
N TRP A 215 -22.45 -9.39 -12.96
CA TRP A 215 -23.30 -9.33 -11.78
C TRP A 215 -24.71 -8.82 -12.11
N PRO A 216 -25.79 -9.55 -11.74
CA PRO A 216 -27.16 -9.18 -12.12
C PRO A 216 -27.63 -7.84 -11.55
N ASP A 217 -27.28 -7.55 -10.29
CA ASP A 217 -27.63 -6.28 -9.65
C ASP A 217 -26.56 -5.21 -9.94
N ARG A 218 -26.71 -4.53 -11.08
CA ARG A 218 -25.77 -3.50 -11.51
C ARG A 218 -25.56 -2.39 -10.46
N ALA A 219 -26.59 -2.03 -9.69
CA ALA A 219 -26.46 -1.00 -8.67
C ALA A 219 -25.53 -1.45 -7.56
N ARG A 220 -25.71 -2.69 -7.07
CA ARG A 220 -24.83 -3.28 -6.07
C ARG A 220 -23.41 -3.48 -6.58
N ALA A 221 -23.24 -3.92 -7.83
CA ALA A 221 -21.93 -4.13 -8.43
C ALA A 221 -21.12 -2.82 -8.51
N VAL A 222 -21.75 -1.74 -8.99
CA VAL A 222 -21.09 -0.42 -9.12
C VAL A 222 -20.83 0.21 -7.75
N GLU A 223 -21.74 0.05 -6.78
CA GLU A 223 -21.51 0.46 -5.39
C GLU A 223 -20.26 -0.22 -4.84
N GLN A 224 -20.16 -1.55 -4.94
CA GLN A 224 -19.00 -2.27 -4.43
C GLN A 224 -17.73 -1.90 -5.22
N LEU A 225 -17.79 -1.80 -6.55
CA LEU A 225 -16.65 -1.43 -7.38
C LEU A 225 -16.07 -0.05 -7.01
N THR A 226 -16.89 0.85 -6.46
CA THR A 226 -16.42 2.13 -5.90
C THR A 226 -15.51 1.92 -4.70
N VAL A 227 -15.84 0.99 -3.80
CA VAL A 227 -14.99 0.61 -2.66
C VAL A 227 -13.72 -0.09 -3.14
N GLU A 228 -13.85 -1.05 -4.06
CA GLU A 228 -12.71 -1.82 -4.58
C GLU A 228 -11.67 -0.92 -5.26
N THR A 229 -12.10 -0.04 -6.15
CA THR A 229 -11.18 0.86 -6.86
C THR A 229 -10.51 1.85 -5.93
N TRP A 230 -11.19 2.27 -4.85
CA TRP A 230 -10.58 3.07 -3.79
C TRP A 230 -9.49 2.30 -3.03
N LEU A 231 -9.76 1.04 -2.64
CA LEU A 231 -8.77 0.17 -1.97
C LEU A 231 -7.56 -0.10 -2.87
N LEU A 232 -7.81 -0.48 -4.13
CA LEU A 232 -6.77 -0.71 -5.13
C LEU A 232 -5.91 0.54 -5.31
N ALA A 233 -6.49 1.70 -5.58
CA ALA A 233 -5.73 2.94 -5.76
C ALA A 233 -4.90 3.32 -4.52
N ARG A 234 -5.41 3.08 -3.31
CA ARG A 234 -4.67 3.32 -2.06
C ARG A 234 -3.48 2.37 -1.92
N SER A 235 -3.66 1.08 -2.19
CA SER A 235 -2.56 0.11 -2.12
C SER A 235 -1.43 0.45 -3.10
N ARG A 236 -1.74 0.95 -4.31
CA ARG A 236 -0.71 1.41 -5.28
C ARG A 236 0.04 2.63 -4.78
N ARG A 237 -0.65 3.62 -4.22
CA ARG A 237 0.02 4.80 -3.65
C ARG A 237 0.91 4.42 -2.46
N LEU A 238 0.45 3.52 -1.60
CA LEU A 238 1.23 2.98 -0.50
C LEU A 238 2.47 2.23 -1.01
N HIS A 239 2.31 1.38 -2.02
CA HIS A 239 3.41 0.65 -2.65
C HIS A 239 4.43 1.58 -3.31
N ALA A 240 3.98 2.62 -4.02
CA ALA A 240 4.86 3.63 -4.59
C ALA A 240 5.70 4.34 -3.51
N LYS A 241 5.09 4.71 -2.37
CA LYS A 241 5.82 5.26 -1.21
C LYS A 241 6.77 4.27 -0.57
N TYR A 242 6.42 3.00 -0.54
CA TYR A 242 7.34 1.96 -0.13
C TYR A 242 8.53 1.83 -1.08
N ARG A 243 8.33 1.89 -2.40
CA ARG A 243 9.42 1.84 -3.37
C ARG A 243 10.37 3.03 -3.25
N GLU A 244 9.86 4.25 -3.01
CA GLU A 244 10.68 5.42 -2.68
C GLU A 244 11.60 5.12 -1.48
N LEU A 245 11.01 4.64 -0.37
CA LEU A 245 11.72 4.25 0.84
C LEU A 245 12.76 3.16 0.59
N TYR A 246 12.39 2.09 -0.12
CA TYR A 246 13.24 0.93 -0.39
C TYR A 246 14.45 1.27 -1.28
N SER A 247 14.21 2.04 -2.34
CA SER A 247 15.26 2.41 -3.30
C SER A 247 16.10 3.61 -2.86
N GLY A 248 15.72 4.30 -1.78
CA GLY A 248 16.34 5.56 -1.38
C GLY A 248 16.08 6.71 -2.37
N ARG A 249 15.11 6.57 -3.28
CA ARG A 249 14.71 7.62 -4.22
C ARG A 249 13.93 8.71 -3.47
N SER A 250 14.09 9.95 -3.90
CA SER A 250 13.35 11.10 -3.36
C SER A 250 11.96 11.29 -3.97
N SER A 251 11.63 10.58 -5.05
CA SER A 251 10.35 10.69 -5.76
C SER A 251 10.04 9.45 -6.63
N THR A 252 8.75 9.28 -6.93
CA THR A 252 8.22 8.34 -7.94
C THR A 252 8.74 8.66 -9.34
N SER A 253 8.84 7.63 -10.20
CA SER A 253 9.12 7.84 -11.62
C SER A 253 7.92 8.48 -12.34
N GLU A 254 8.15 9.08 -13.50
CA GLU A 254 7.07 9.65 -14.32
C GLU A 254 6.02 8.60 -14.72
N ALA A 255 6.46 7.37 -14.98
CA ALA A 255 5.57 6.24 -15.29
C ALA A 255 4.72 5.83 -14.06
N GLU A 256 5.32 5.74 -12.87
CA GLU A 256 4.60 5.49 -11.62
C GLU A 256 3.58 6.60 -11.35
N GLU A 257 3.95 7.87 -11.53
CA GLU A 257 3.02 8.99 -11.37
C GLU A 257 1.88 8.98 -12.39
N ALA A 258 2.18 8.67 -13.66
CA ALA A 258 1.15 8.55 -14.69
C ALA A 258 0.15 7.45 -14.35
N GLN A 259 0.63 6.33 -13.82
CA GLN A 259 -0.20 5.23 -13.38
C GLN A 259 -1.06 5.58 -12.17
N LEU A 260 -0.50 6.25 -11.16
CA LEU A 260 -1.29 6.72 -10.02
C LEU A 260 -2.40 7.70 -10.47
N ARG A 261 -2.11 8.59 -11.43
CA ARG A 261 -3.14 9.46 -12.04
C ARG A 261 -4.20 8.68 -12.83
N ALA A 262 -3.84 7.55 -13.44
CA ALA A 262 -4.80 6.69 -14.12
C ALA A 262 -5.74 6.01 -13.11
N TRP A 263 -5.20 5.53 -11.99
CA TRP A 263 -5.99 5.03 -10.85
C TRP A 263 -6.95 6.08 -10.30
N ASP A 264 -6.51 7.33 -10.11
CA ASP A 264 -7.36 8.44 -9.65
C ASP A 264 -8.60 8.61 -10.55
N LYS A 265 -8.39 8.58 -11.88
CA LYS A 265 -9.49 8.70 -12.85
C LYS A 265 -10.48 7.54 -12.74
N VAL A 266 -10.01 6.31 -12.51
CA VAL A 266 -10.89 5.15 -12.34
C VAL A 266 -11.74 5.32 -11.06
N VAL A 267 -11.14 5.74 -9.95
CA VAL A 267 -11.86 6.02 -8.68
C VAL A 267 -12.92 7.10 -8.87
N GLU A 268 -12.59 8.21 -9.55
CA GLU A 268 -13.55 9.27 -9.83
C GLU A 268 -14.72 8.76 -10.68
N GLN A 269 -14.43 7.94 -11.69
CA GLN A 269 -15.44 7.40 -12.60
C GLN A 269 -16.36 6.38 -11.95
N THR A 270 -15.82 5.47 -11.11
CA THR A 270 -16.65 4.51 -10.36
C THR A 270 -17.55 5.24 -9.37
N TYR A 271 -17.02 6.24 -8.66
CA TYR A 271 -17.82 7.07 -7.75
C TYR A 271 -18.94 7.82 -8.49
N LEU A 272 -18.64 8.45 -9.64
CA LEU A 272 -19.66 9.11 -10.46
C LEU A 272 -20.70 8.13 -10.99
N ALA A 273 -20.28 6.93 -11.42
CA ALA A 273 -21.18 5.87 -11.86
C ALA A 273 -22.12 5.45 -10.72
N HIS A 274 -21.59 5.19 -9.52
CA HIS A 274 -22.37 4.85 -8.33
C HIS A 274 -23.40 5.94 -8.00
N ARG A 275 -23.00 7.22 -8.00
CA ARG A 275 -23.92 8.35 -7.75
C ARG A 275 -25.01 8.49 -8.80
N ARG A 276 -24.76 8.07 -10.04
CA ARG A 276 -25.78 8.05 -11.11
C ARG A 276 -26.74 6.88 -10.95
N VAL A 277 -26.22 5.67 -10.77
CA VAL A 277 -27.02 4.45 -10.66
C VAL A 277 -27.89 4.46 -9.41
N SER A 278 -27.37 4.91 -8.27
CA SER A 278 -28.16 5.12 -7.04
C SER A 278 -29.33 6.11 -7.18
N ARG A 279 -29.30 6.96 -8.22
CA ARG A 279 -30.39 7.90 -8.57
C ARG A 279 -31.28 7.37 -9.69
N GLY A 280 -31.21 6.08 -10.01
CA GLY A 280 -32.00 5.44 -11.07
C GLY A 280 -31.59 5.84 -12.49
N ARG A 281 -30.39 6.39 -12.68
CA ARG A 281 -29.85 6.70 -14.03
C ARG A 281 -29.03 5.53 -14.56
N ALA A 282 -28.87 5.48 -15.88
CA ALA A 282 -28.05 4.46 -16.54
C ALA A 282 -26.58 4.49 -16.09
N GLU A 283 -26.01 3.30 -15.91
CA GLU A 283 -24.58 3.04 -15.70
C GLU A 283 -23.77 3.58 -16.90
N PRO A 284 -22.69 4.36 -16.67
CA PRO A 284 -21.78 4.73 -17.74
C PRO A 284 -21.15 3.50 -18.39
N PRO A 285 -21.01 3.45 -19.73
CA PRO A 285 -20.37 2.33 -20.40
C PRO A 285 -18.87 2.25 -20.04
N GLN A 286 -18.28 1.07 -20.23
CA GLN A 286 -16.83 0.82 -20.15
C GLN A 286 -16.18 0.98 -18.76
N LEU A 287 -16.96 0.96 -17.67
CA LEU A 287 -16.38 1.09 -16.33
C LEU A 287 -15.40 -0.03 -15.98
N VAL A 288 -15.79 -1.28 -16.24
CA VAL A 288 -14.94 -2.47 -16.03
C VAL A 288 -13.77 -2.51 -17.01
N GLU A 289 -13.97 -2.04 -18.25
CA GLU A 289 -12.90 -1.97 -19.26
C GLU A 289 -11.76 -1.05 -18.81
N ARG A 290 -12.08 0.15 -18.31
CA ARG A 290 -11.06 1.08 -17.82
C ARG A 290 -10.30 0.53 -16.62
N LEU A 291 -10.99 -0.19 -15.73
CA LEU A 291 -10.31 -0.87 -14.63
C LEU A 291 -9.38 -1.97 -15.15
N ARG A 292 -9.79 -2.71 -16.19
CA ARG A 292 -8.96 -3.71 -16.86
C ARG A 292 -7.70 -3.09 -17.45
N GLU A 293 -7.83 -1.99 -18.17
CA GLU A 293 -6.71 -1.25 -18.77
C GLU A 293 -5.69 -0.81 -17.70
N VAL A 294 -6.17 -0.22 -16.60
CA VAL A 294 -5.28 0.26 -15.53
C VAL A 294 -4.62 -0.91 -14.77
N LEU A 295 -5.34 -2.01 -14.53
CA LEU A 295 -4.75 -3.21 -13.91
C LEU A 295 -3.69 -3.86 -14.81
N ALA A 296 -3.92 -3.92 -16.13
CA ALA A 296 -2.92 -4.42 -17.07
C ALA A 296 -1.66 -3.53 -17.07
N ALA A 297 -1.83 -2.21 -17.02
CA ALA A 297 -0.71 -1.27 -16.94
C ALA A 297 0.09 -1.39 -15.62
N ASP A 298 -0.55 -1.77 -14.49
CA ASP A 298 0.20 -2.09 -13.25
C ASP A 298 1.19 -3.23 -13.52
N LEU A 299 0.73 -4.31 -14.18
CA LEU A 299 1.59 -5.44 -14.51
C LEU A 299 2.77 -5.01 -15.38
N GLU A 300 2.53 -4.21 -16.42
CA GLU A 300 3.60 -3.73 -17.32
C GLU A 300 4.65 -2.87 -16.61
N ILE A 301 4.24 -1.99 -15.68
CA ILE A 301 5.15 -1.08 -14.95
C ILE A 301 5.99 -1.81 -13.90
N HIS A 302 5.47 -2.91 -13.37
CA HIS A 302 6.05 -3.67 -12.27
C HIS A 302 6.64 -5.02 -12.69
N LEU A 303 6.42 -5.43 -13.94
CA LEU A 303 7.28 -6.35 -14.66
C LEU A 303 8.65 -5.67 -14.83
N GLU A 304 9.46 -5.69 -13.77
CA GLU A 304 10.89 -5.51 -13.97
C GLU A 304 11.37 -6.61 -14.94
N PRO A 305 12.29 -6.31 -15.87
CA PRO A 305 12.95 -7.33 -16.64
C PRO A 305 13.48 -8.39 -15.67
N SER A 306 13.03 -9.63 -15.85
CA SER A 306 13.43 -10.78 -15.05
C SER A 306 14.92 -10.74 -14.70
N ALA A 307 15.22 -10.52 -13.42
CA ALA A 307 16.56 -10.46 -12.83
C ALA A 307 17.45 -9.35 -13.41
N SER A 308 18.19 -8.67 -12.53
CA SER A 308 19.43 -8.02 -12.96
C SER A 308 20.23 -9.10 -13.70
N PRO A 309 20.49 -8.98 -15.02
CA PRO A 309 21.28 -9.96 -15.72
C PRO A 309 22.64 -10.02 -15.02
N ALA A 310 23.27 -11.19 -15.05
CA ALA A 310 24.68 -11.28 -14.74
C ALA A 310 25.40 -10.11 -15.45
N PRO A 311 26.38 -9.45 -14.80
CA PRO A 311 27.09 -8.35 -15.44
C PRO A 311 27.46 -8.78 -16.87
N PRO A 312 27.14 -7.96 -17.89
CA PRO A 312 27.36 -8.33 -19.27
C PRO A 312 28.79 -8.81 -19.41
N ASP A 313 29.00 -9.87 -20.20
CA ASP A 313 30.33 -10.43 -20.43
C ASP A 313 31.30 -9.27 -20.68
N GLU A 314 32.35 -9.17 -19.85
CA GLU A 314 33.31 -8.07 -19.91
C GLU A 314 33.90 -7.95 -21.33
N ALA A 315 33.99 -9.06 -22.06
CA ALA A 315 34.38 -9.06 -23.47
C ALA A 315 33.37 -8.35 -24.38
N LEU A 316 32.06 -8.55 -24.19
CA LEU A 316 31.00 -7.83 -24.92
C LEU A 316 31.02 -6.35 -24.55
N ARG A 317 31.18 -6.03 -23.27
CA ARG A 317 31.20 -4.66 -22.77
C ARG A 317 32.35 -3.84 -23.37
N LEU A 318 33.54 -4.43 -23.44
CA LEU A 318 34.70 -3.84 -24.10
C LEU A 318 34.46 -3.61 -25.61
N ARG A 319 33.83 -4.56 -26.31
CA ARG A 319 33.50 -4.42 -27.73
C ARG A 319 32.47 -3.31 -27.99
N VAL A 320 31.42 -3.25 -27.19
CA VAL A 320 30.40 -2.21 -27.30
C VAL A 320 30.99 -0.82 -27.04
N ALA A 321 31.84 -0.70 -26.01
CA ALA A 321 32.55 0.54 -25.73
C ALA A 321 33.51 0.95 -26.85
N ALA A 322 34.21 0.01 -27.47
CA ALA A 322 35.11 0.28 -28.61
C ALA A 322 34.35 0.82 -29.83
N VAL A 323 33.22 0.19 -30.19
CA VAL A 323 32.39 0.65 -31.32
C VAL A 323 31.79 2.02 -31.04
N ALA A 324 31.17 2.21 -29.86
CA ALA A 324 30.60 3.49 -29.48
C ALA A 324 31.66 4.60 -29.38
N GLY A 325 32.84 4.29 -28.81
CA GLY A 325 33.98 5.20 -28.72
C GLY A 325 34.48 5.65 -30.09
N ALA A 326 34.58 4.71 -31.05
CA ALA A 326 34.98 5.01 -32.41
C ALA A 326 33.97 5.90 -33.16
N VAL A 327 32.67 5.70 -32.96
CA VAL A 327 31.62 6.51 -33.62
C VAL A 327 31.50 7.89 -32.99
N LEU A 328 31.58 7.98 -31.66
CA LEU A 328 31.43 9.23 -30.93
C LEU A 328 32.74 10.03 -30.85
N GLY A 329 33.89 9.43 -31.15
CA GLY A 329 35.20 10.06 -31.03
C GLY A 329 35.61 10.32 -29.58
N VAL A 330 35.23 9.42 -28.66
CA VAL A 330 35.46 9.53 -27.21
C VAL A 330 36.21 8.33 -26.68
N SER A 331 36.76 8.43 -25.47
CA SER A 331 37.54 7.33 -24.91
C SER A 331 36.63 6.18 -24.43
N GLU A 332 37.07 4.95 -24.69
CA GLU A 332 36.38 3.74 -24.18
C GLU A 332 36.30 3.74 -22.66
N ALA A 333 37.32 4.28 -21.97
CA ALA A 333 37.36 4.37 -20.52
C ALA A 333 36.23 5.22 -19.93
N GLU A 334 35.87 6.33 -20.57
CA GLU A 334 34.74 7.19 -20.15
C GLU A 334 33.40 6.48 -20.35
N LEU A 335 33.26 5.73 -21.44
CA LEU A 335 32.06 4.94 -21.73
C LEU A 335 31.89 3.77 -20.75
N LEU A 336 32.97 3.04 -20.46
CA LEU A 336 32.99 1.93 -19.51
C LEU A 336 32.72 2.39 -18.06
N ALA A 337 33.06 3.64 -17.74
CA ALA A 337 32.72 4.30 -16.47
C ALA A 337 31.22 4.69 -16.35
N GLY A 338 30.41 4.42 -17.38
CA GLY A 338 28.95 4.59 -17.35
C GLY A 338 28.44 5.93 -17.87
N ALA A 339 29.27 6.69 -18.60
CA ALA A 339 28.84 7.93 -19.25
C ALA A 339 27.70 7.66 -20.24
N ALA A 340 26.67 8.50 -20.19
CA ALA A 340 25.57 8.45 -21.15
C ALA A 340 26.01 9.03 -22.49
N PHE A 341 25.56 8.44 -23.60
CA PHE A 341 25.99 8.87 -24.92
C PHE A 341 25.57 10.33 -25.22
N ASP A 342 24.41 10.76 -24.73
CA ASP A 342 23.91 12.13 -24.88
C ASP A 342 24.71 13.20 -24.12
N SER A 343 25.61 12.79 -23.23
CA SER A 343 26.57 13.69 -22.58
C SER A 343 27.69 14.15 -23.52
N PHE A 344 27.87 13.49 -24.66
CA PHE A 344 28.90 13.83 -25.65
C PHE A 344 28.31 14.71 -26.76
N ALA A 345 28.99 15.82 -27.08
CA ALA A 345 28.55 16.76 -28.11
C ALA A 345 28.47 16.14 -29.53
N SER A 346 29.13 15.01 -29.74
CA SER A 346 29.09 14.23 -30.98
C SER A 346 27.85 13.36 -31.11
N PHE A 347 27.10 13.13 -30.03
CA PHE A 347 25.94 12.25 -30.03
C PHE A 347 24.70 12.89 -30.69
N GLY A 348 23.97 12.07 -31.44
CA GLY A 348 22.72 12.43 -32.09
C GLY A 348 22.13 11.20 -32.79
N SER A 349 20.88 11.29 -33.25
CA SER A 349 20.14 10.14 -33.79
C SER A 349 20.85 9.41 -34.93
N PHE A 350 21.59 10.12 -35.80
CA PHE A 350 22.39 9.51 -36.85
C PHE A 350 23.59 8.71 -36.32
N ARG A 351 24.25 9.21 -35.25
CA ARG A 351 25.36 8.48 -34.63
C ARG A 351 24.88 7.26 -33.86
N LEU A 352 23.70 7.35 -33.26
CA LEU A 352 23.10 6.20 -32.59
C LEU A 352 22.79 5.07 -33.59
N ILE A 353 22.22 5.39 -34.75
CA ILE A 353 21.99 4.41 -35.83
C ILE A 353 23.32 3.81 -36.28
N GLU A 354 24.37 4.63 -36.48
CA GLU A 354 25.69 4.13 -36.88
C GLU A 354 26.35 3.23 -35.82
N ILE A 355 26.12 3.48 -34.52
CA ILE A 355 26.58 2.58 -33.45
C ILE A 355 25.86 1.22 -33.56
N ILE A 356 24.54 1.22 -33.76
CA ILE A 356 23.75 0.00 -33.89
C ILE A 356 24.21 -0.81 -35.11
N GLU A 357 24.26 -0.21 -36.30
CA GLU A 357 24.66 -0.90 -37.53
C GLU A 357 26.06 -1.53 -37.40
N ARG A 358 27.02 -0.81 -36.80
CA ARG A 358 28.37 -1.33 -36.59
C ARG A 358 28.43 -2.44 -35.55
N LEU A 359 27.58 -2.40 -34.54
CA LEU A 359 27.49 -3.47 -33.55
C LEU A 359 26.87 -4.73 -34.15
N GLU A 360 25.82 -4.59 -34.95
CA GLU A 360 25.20 -5.73 -35.63
C GLU A 360 26.18 -6.40 -36.61
N ASP A 361 26.97 -5.60 -37.33
CA ASP A 361 28.06 -6.08 -38.19
C ASP A 361 29.19 -6.76 -37.40
N ASP A 362 29.66 -6.15 -36.30
CA ASP A 362 30.77 -6.69 -35.49
C ASP A 362 30.35 -7.98 -34.74
N LEU A 363 29.11 -8.03 -34.25
CA LEU A 363 28.56 -9.17 -33.51
C LEU A 363 27.95 -10.23 -34.42
N GLY A 364 27.71 -9.92 -35.70
CA GLY A 364 27.06 -10.81 -36.66
C GLY A 364 25.61 -11.15 -36.30
N THR A 365 24.93 -10.26 -35.57
CA THR A 365 23.57 -10.46 -35.03
C THR A 365 22.74 -9.19 -35.22
N GLU A 366 21.51 -9.33 -35.74
CA GLU A 366 20.56 -8.22 -35.88
C GLU A 366 19.79 -8.03 -34.56
N PHE A 367 19.68 -6.79 -34.08
CA PHE A 367 18.94 -6.47 -32.87
C PHE A 367 17.44 -6.51 -33.14
N ALA A 368 16.66 -7.03 -32.19
CA ALA A 368 15.21 -7.08 -32.36
C ALA A 368 14.64 -5.65 -32.39
N ALA A 369 13.77 -5.37 -33.36
CA ALA A 369 13.18 -4.03 -33.54
C ALA A 369 12.42 -3.52 -32.29
N ALA A 370 11.89 -4.43 -31.46
CA ALA A 370 11.23 -4.07 -30.20
C ALA A 370 12.20 -3.56 -29.13
N ASP A 371 13.49 -3.91 -29.23
CA ASP A 371 14.52 -3.56 -28.25
C ASP A 371 15.25 -2.25 -28.60
N LEU A 372 15.05 -1.73 -29.82
CA LEU A 372 15.60 -0.46 -30.31
C LEU A 372 14.80 0.76 -29.81
N VAL A 373 14.55 0.83 -28.51
CA VAL A 373 13.84 1.93 -27.84
C VAL A 373 14.81 2.89 -27.16
N PRO A 374 14.47 4.19 -27.00
CA PRO A 374 15.38 5.21 -26.45
C PRO A 374 16.00 4.87 -25.08
N GLU A 375 15.36 4.02 -24.29
CA GLU A 375 15.81 3.58 -22.97
C GLU A 375 16.99 2.59 -23.04
N ASN A 376 17.02 1.75 -24.08
CA ASN A 376 18.07 0.74 -24.30
C ASN A 376 19.30 1.29 -25.05
N LEU A 377 19.24 2.56 -25.45
CA LEU A 377 20.18 3.18 -26.38
C LEU A 377 20.96 4.34 -25.75
N ARG A 378 21.07 4.39 -24.41
CA ARG A 378 21.65 5.51 -23.66
C ARG A 378 23.08 5.29 -23.20
N ARG A 379 23.50 4.04 -22.95
CA ARG A 379 24.82 3.68 -22.39
C ARG A 379 25.33 2.37 -22.98
N VAL A 380 26.61 2.10 -22.77
CA VAL A 380 27.26 0.82 -23.13
C VAL A 380 26.51 -0.37 -22.53
N ASP A 381 26.16 -0.30 -21.25
CA ASP A 381 25.52 -1.42 -20.56
C ASP A 381 24.07 -1.65 -21.02
N ASP A 382 23.40 -0.59 -21.52
CA ASP A 382 22.06 -0.69 -22.10
C ASP A 382 22.13 -1.39 -23.47
N LEU A 383 23.14 -1.08 -24.29
CA LEU A 383 23.40 -1.77 -25.56
C LEU A 383 23.85 -3.22 -25.37
N CYS A 384 24.67 -3.52 -24.38
CA CYS A 384 25.07 -4.90 -24.08
C CYS A 384 23.84 -5.77 -23.79
N ARG A 385 22.81 -5.21 -23.14
CA ARG A 385 21.58 -5.92 -22.76
C ARG A 385 20.80 -6.44 -23.96
N ILE A 386 20.80 -5.70 -25.07
CA ILE A 386 20.06 -6.03 -26.30
C ILE A 386 20.93 -6.77 -27.33
N ALA A 387 22.24 -6.87 -27.07
CA ALA A 387 23.24 -7.49 -27.93
C ALA A 387 23.57 -8.96 -27.55
N HIS A 388 22.78 -9.55 -26.65
CA HIS A 388 22.97 -10.90 -26.10
C HIS A 388 22.27 -12.01 -26.89
#